data_AF-A0A482LUS4-F1
#
_entry.id   AF-A0A482LUS4-F1
#
_cell.length_a   1.000
_cell.length_b   1.000
_cell.length_c   1.000
_cell.angle_alpha   90.00
_cell.angle_beta   90.00
_cell.angle_gamma   90.00
#
_symmetry.space_group_name_H-M   'P 1'
#
loop_
_entity.id
_entity.type
_entity.pdbx_description
1 polymer ?
#
loop_
_entity_poly.entity_id
_entity_poly.type
_entity_poly.pdbx_seq_one_letter_code
_entity_poly.pdbx_strand_id
1 'polypeptide(L)' 'MPTYKLIYFPVKALAEPIRFLLSYMEQDFEDYRFEREQWPEIKPKMPFGKVPV' A
#
# COMPACT_ATOMS: atom_id res chain seq x y z
N MET A 1 -17.46 8.87 -4.27
CA MET A 1 -16.45 9.02 -3.20
C MET A 1 -15.11 8.58 -3.76
N PRO A 2 -13.98 9.14 -3.29
CA PRO A 2 -12.66 8.69 -3.73
C PRO A 2 -12.45 7.21 -3.37
N THR A 3 -11.80 6.47 -4.27
CA THR A 3 -11.36 5.09 -4.03
C THR A 3 -9.90 5.10 -3.65
N TYR A 4 -9.56 4.50 -2.50
CA TYR A 4 -8.18 4.42 -2.02
C TYR A 4 -7.58 3.05 -2.32
N LYS A 5 -6.31 3.04 -2.71
CA LYS A 5 -5.49 1.83 -2.87
C LYS A 5 -4.17 2.06 -2.15
N LEU A 6 -3.83 1.17 -1.23
CA LEU A 6 -2.57 1.17 -0.50
C LEU A 6 -1.70 0.04 -1.02
N ILE A 7 -0.51 0.36 -1.53
CA ILE A 7 0.41 -0.62 -2.13
C ILE A 7 1.59 -0.86 -1.21
N TYR A 8 1.78 -2.09 -0.70
CA TYR A 8 2.92 -2.42 0.15
C TYR A 8 3.29 -3.92 0.15
N PHE A 9 4.40 -4.26 0.79
CA PHE A 9 4.77 -5.65 1.06
C PHE A 9 3.79 -6.31 2.05
N PRO A 10 3.74 -7.66 2.14
CA PRO A 10 2.92 -8.41 3.11
C PRO A 10 3.49 -8.32 4.55
N VAL A 11 3.87 -7.12 4.97
CA VAL A 11 4.32 -6.78 6.33
C VAL A 11 3.57 -5.53 6.81
N LYS A 12 3.57 -5.31 8.13
CA LYS A 12 2.95 -4.15 8.75
C LYS A 12 3.73 -2.86 8.44
N ALA A 13 4.90 -2.73 9.09
CA ALA A 13 5.88 -1.64 8.94
C ALA A 13 5.24 -0.27 8.60
N LEU A 14 5.70 0.40 7.54
CA LEU A 14 5.28 1.77 7.23
C LEU A 14 3.82 1.89 6.75
N ALA A 15 3.20 0.80 6.29
CA ALA A 15 1.82 0.82 5.81
C ALA A 15 0.79 0.69 6.93
N GLU A 16 1.15 0.12 8.08
CA GLU A 16 0.19 -0.17 9.16
C GLU A 16 -0.49 1.09 9.74
N PRO A 17 0.21 2.22 9.98
CA PRO A 17 -0.47 3.44 10.42
C PRO A 17 -1.52 3.94 9.42
N ILE A 18 -1.27 3.75 8.12
CA ILE A 18 -2.21 4.14 7.05
C ILE A 18 -3.44 3.24 7.08
N ARG A 19 -3.26 1.91 7.22
CA ARG A 19 -4.35 0.94 7.37
C ARG A 19 -5.22 1.26 8.59
N PHE A 20 -4.59 1.59 9.73
CA PHE A 20 -5.32 1.97 10.93
C PHE A 20 -6.15 3.24 10.72
N LEU A 21 -5.59 4.27 10.10
CA LEU A 21 -6.34 5.50 9.84
C LEU A 21 -7.55 5.26 8.93
N LEU A 22 -7.35 4.53 7.83
CA LEU A 22 -8.44 4.21 6.89
C LEU A 22 -9.55 3.38 7.56
N SER A 23 -9.16 2.37 8.35
CA SER A 23 -10.11 1.53 9.08
C SER A 23 -10.84 2.30 10.18
N TYR A 24 -10.15 3.17 10.92
CA TYR A 24 -10.73 4.00 11.98
C TYR A 24 -11.79 4.96 11.43
N MET A 25 -11.61 5.47 10.21
CA MET A 25 -12.58 6.33 9.53
C MET A 25 -13.70 5.54 8.83
N GLU A 26 -13.72 4.21 8.95
CA GLU A 26 -14.65 3.33 8.21
C GLU A 26 -14.58 3.54 6.68
N GLN A 27 -13.39 3.90 6.18
CA GLN A 27 -13.16 4.19 4.77
C GLN A 27 -12.72 2.90 4.04
N ASP A 28 -13.49 2.49 3.04
CA ASP A 28 -13.10 1.38 2.17
C ASP A 28 -11.83 1.70 1.38
N PHE A 29 -10.91 0.73 1.33
CA PHE A 29 -9.67 0.81 0.57
C PHE A 29 -9.19 -0.57 0.10
N GLU A 30 -8.50 -0.61 -1.03
CA GLU A 30 -7.79 -1.79 -1.51
C GLU A 30 -6.42 -1.89 -0.82
N ASP A 31 -6.20 -2.90 0.03
CA ASP A 31 -4.88 -3.24 0.58
C ASP A 31 -4.13 -4.18 -0.38
N TYR A 32 -3.46 -3.59 -1.38
CA TYR A 32 -2.71 -4.33 -2.38
C TYR A 32 -1.35 -4.76 -1.82
N ARG A 33 -1.22 -6.06 -1.52
CA ARG A 33 0.00 -6.68 -1.02
C ARG A 33 0.69 -7.48 -2.12
N PHE A 34 2.00 -7.28 -2.29
CA PHE A 34 2.79 -7.97 -3.31
C PHE A 34 4.03 -8.64 -2.71
N GLU A 35 4.39 -9.79 -3.28
CA GLU A 35 5.57 -10.56 -2.88
C GLU A 35 6.87 -9.90 -3.35
N ARG A 36 7.98 -10.21 -2.67
CA ARG A 36 9.27 -9.54 -2.91
C ARG A 36 9.79 -9.76 -4.32
N GLU A 37 9.45 -10.88 -4.94
CA GLU A 37 9.80 -11.28 -6.31
C GLU A 37 9.13 -10.37 -7.34
N GLN A 38 7.99 -9.77 -7.01
CA GLN A 38 7.26 -8.84 -7.87
C GLN A 38 7.81 -7.41 -7.77
N TRP A 39 8.65 -7.13 -6.77
CA TRP A 39 9.18 -5.78 -6.54
C TRP A 39 9.97 -5.19 -7.72
N PRO A 40 10.82 -5.94 -8.44
CA PRO A 40 11.53 -5.40 -9.61
C PRO A 40 10.60 -4.86 -10.70
N GLU A 41 9.41 -5.45 -10.87
CA GLU A 41 8.41 -5.02 -11.86
C GLU A 41 7.56 -3.83 -11.37
N ILE A 42 7.33 -3.75 -10.05
CA ILE A 42 6.49 -2.72 -9.43
C ILE A 42 7.30 -1.44 -9.16
N LYS A 43 8.54 -1.56 -8.69
CA LYS A 43 9.42 -0.44 -8.33
C LYS A 43 9.50 0.67 -9.40
N PRO A 44 9.73 0.39 -10.70
CA PRO A 44 9.82 1.45 -11.71
C PRO A 44 8.50 2.19 -11.96
N LYS A 45 7.36 1.64 -11.51
CA LYS A 45 6.03 2.26 -11.63
C LYS A 45 5.72 3.20 -10.46
N MET A 46 6.51 3.17 -9.39
CA MET A 46 6.28 4.00 -8.20
C MET A 46 6.95 5.38 -8.36
N PRO A 47 6.29 6.50 -7.96
CA PRO A 47 6.80 7.85 -8.20
C PRO A 47 8.24 8.10 -7.73
N PHE A 48 8.64 7.47 -6.61
CA PHE A 48 9.97 7.59 -6.02
C PHE A 48 10.68 6.24 -5.87
N GLY A 49 10.22 5.20 -6.58
CA GLY A 49 10.80 3.85 -6.49
C GLY A 49 10.74 3.25 -5.09
N LYS A 50 9.73 3.61 -4.30
CA LYS A 50 9.51 3.21 -2.90
C LYS A 50 8.05 2.86 -2.67
N VAL A 51 7.80 2.11 -1.61
CA VAL A 51 6.48 1.84 -1.04
C VAL A 51 6.57 2.07 0.49
N PRO A 52 5.48 2.39 1.21
CA PRO A 52 4.08 2.44 0.74
C PRO A 52 3.82 3.59 -0.25
N VAL A 53 2.86 3.35 -1.15
CA VAL A 53 2.27 4.35 -2.07
C VAL A 53 0.76 4.26 -1.94
#